data_AF-A0A8J5YWC4-F1
#
_entry.id   AF-A0A8J5YWC4-F1
#
_cell.length_a   1.000
_cell.length_b   1.000
_cell.length_c   1.000
_cell.angle_alpha   90.00
_cell.angle_beta   90.00
_cell.angle_gamma   90.00
#
_symmetry.space_group_name_H-M   'P 1'
#
loop_
_entity.id
_entity.type
_entity.pdbx_description
1 polymer ?
#
loop_
_entity_poly.entity_id
_entity_poly.type
_entity_poly.pdbx_seq_one_letter_code
_entity_poly.pdbx_strand_id
1 'polypeptide(L)'
;MKSQLCKPGNIPNSVAQKEPAPPIYWPLQAQKAILFFKLKKQQLQPAGRVVAQAKIKPLHQKEKESFFEGAELHKSIQKSSIFSKKMEFVIEQGKQPHQECSTLLLPALSIGNVGQLAVDLLVSSMKAERIGYLDDPFVLPCVGNDAYGPIPCGDLALPLEAYESAFSRVALLQQRSPVVKGRMVEFAKNLANFAAASGKKHVVLLSSLDFGKLQKIDMSSGPQIYYLSSINPDGRDDNCEQLGWKRLQEYNPAQRCWKYLSTLAEGNTMLESNLPFEDELEDEDYYPSLPFAALFSCLKAKGLKVTCLLCYCSEGDNIQDAFHLAEAACRLLGLNPSTFPGNGSGGWVIPFSWQTVYGPPPDMSIF
;
A
#
# COMPACT_ATOMS: atom_id res chain seq x y z
N MET A 1 -11.86 14.02 -69.08
CA MET A 1 -13.24 14.37 -68.63
C MET A 1 -13.75 13.28 -67.70
N LYS A 2 -14.14 13.68 -66.49
CA LYS A 2 -15.03 13.07 -65.48
C LYS A 2 -15.43 11.57 -65.56
N SER A 3 -15.13 10.90 -64.42
CA SER A 3 -16.02 10.10 -63.56
C SER A 3 -16.67 8.80 -64.05
N GLN A 4 -16.48 7.73 -63.26
CA GLN A 4 -17.53 6.88 -62.63
C GLN A 4 -16.80 5.86 -61.72
N LEU A 5 -16.72 6.07 -60.40
CA LEU A 5 -17.65 5.55 -59.38
C LEU A 5 -18.06 4.07 -59.58
N CYS A 6 -17.21 3.15 -59.09
CA CYS A 6 -17.62 1.77 -58.78
C CYS A 6 -18.01 1.67 -57.30
N LYS A 7 -19.25 1.27 -57.07
CA LYS A 7 -19.80 0.91 -55.75
C LYS A 7 -19.19 -0.43 -55.31
N PRO A 8 -18.78 -0.63 -54.05
CA PRO A 8 -18.46 -1.96 -53.53
C PRO A 8 -19.77 -2.74 -53.29
N GLY A 9 -19.82 -3.96 -53.80
CA GLY A 9 -20.91 -4.89 -53.62
C GLY A 9 -20.98 -5.44 -52.20
N ASN A 10 -22.22 -5.75 -51.79
CA ASN A 10 -22.58 -6.47 -50.58
C ASN A 10 -21.81 -7.79 -50.48
N ILE A 11 -20.95 -7.92 -49.47
CA ILE A 11 -20.46 -9.20 -48.96
C ILE A 11 -21.42 -9.61 -47.82
N PRO A 12 -22.04 -10.79 -47.86
CA PRO A 12 -22.91 -11.25 -46.79
C PRO A 12 -22.11 -11.55 -45.53
N ASN A 13 -22.42 -10.82 -44.45
CA ASN A 13 -21.99 -11.13 -43.09
C ASN A 13 -22.51 -12.51 -42.68
N SER A 14 -21.63 -13.51 -42.65
CA SER A 14 -21.83 -14.75 -41.91
C SER A 14 -20.50 -15.22 -41.31
N VAL A 15 -19.97 -14.42 -40.38
CA VAL A 15 -19.01 -14.94 -39.40
C VAL A 15 -19.82 -15.22 -38.15
N ALA A 16 -20.06 -16.51 -37.89
CA ALA A 16 -20.67 -17.00 -36.68
C ALA A 16 -19.89 -16.47 -35.47
N GLN A 17 -20.52 -15.60 -34.69
CA GLN A 17 -20.06 -15.24 -33.36
C GLN A 17 -20.11 -16.51 -32.50
N LYS A 18 -18.96 -17.15 -32.27
CA LYS A 18 -18.82 -18.10 -31.17
C LYS A 18 -18.78 -17.27 -29.89
N GLU A 19 -19.88 -17.28 -29.16
CA GLU A 19 -19.92 -16.82 -27.76
C GLU A 19 -18.84 -17.57 -26.96
N PRO A 20 -18.02 -16.86 -26.15
CA PRO A 20 -17.15 -17.54 -25.21
C PRO A 20 -18.01 -18.19 -24.12
N ALA A 21 -17.76 -19.48 -23.86
CA ALA A 21 -18.44 -20.22 -22.81
C ALA A 21 -18.31 -19.50 -21.44
N PRO A 22 -19.38 -19.48 -20.63
CA PRO A 22 -19.32 -18.86 -19.31
C PRO A 22 -18.31 -19.61 -18.41
N PRO A 23 -17.58 -18.90 -17.53
CA PRO A 23 -16.66 -19.55 -16.61
C PRO A 23 -17.43 -20.50 -15.71
N ILE A 24 -16.97 -21.74 -15.63
CA ILE A 24 -17.49 -22.77 -14.73
C ILE A 24 -17.20 -22.30 -13.30
N TYR A 25 -18.23 -21.84 -12.59
CA TYR A 25 -18.18 -21.54 -11.17
C TYR A 25 -17.96 -22.84 -10.38
N TRP A 26 -16.81 -22.95 -9.71
CA TRP A 26 -16.58 -23.98 -8.72
C TRP A 26 -17.22 -23.57 -7.38
N PRO A 27 -18.10 -24.40 -6.78
CA PRO A 27 -18.65 -24.10 -5.46
C PRO A 27 -17.55 -24.07 -4.38
N LEU A 28 -17.58 -23.05 -3.51
CA LEU A 28 -16.64 -22.80 -2.42
C LEU A 28 -16.51 -23.92 -1.35
N GLN A 29 -17.18 -25.06 -1.53
CA GLN A 29 -17.11 -26.20 -0.62
C GLN A 29 -16.07 -27.26 -1.00
N ALA A 30 -15.46 -27.19 -2.19
CA ALA A 30 -14.51 -28.22 -2.63
C ALA A 30 -13.04 -27.78 -2.65
N GLN A 31 -12.67 -26.75 -1.87
CA GLN A 31 -11.28 -26.41 -1.50
C GLN A 31 -10.85 -26.96 -0.12
N LYS A 32 -11.61 -27.90 0.47
CA LYS A 32 -11.20 -28.63 1.68
C LYS A 32 -10.87 -30.09 1.36
N ALA A 33 -9.84 -30.30 0.55
CA ALA A 33 -9.17 -31.59 0.44
C ALA A 33 -7.69 -31.38 0.74
N ILE A 34 -7.33 -31.35 2.03
CA ILE A 34 -5.93 -31.31 2.41
C ILE A 34 -5.37 -32.73 2.28
N LEU A 35 -4.60 -32.97 1.22
CA LEU A 35 -3.81 -34.19 1.05
C LEU A 35 -2.51 -34.03 1.84
N PHE A 36 -2.42 -34.57 3.06
CA PHE A 36 -1.20 -34.54 3.87
C PHE A 36 -0.33 -35.79 3.66
N PHE A 37 0.90 -35.60 3.21
CA PHE A 37 1.95 -36.64 3.17
C PHE A 37 2.74 -36.67 4.50
N LYS A 38 2.91 -37.86 5.09
CA LYS A 38 3.80 -38.07 6.25
C LYS A 38 5.19 -38.48 5.75
N LEU A 39 6.11 -37.52 5.60
CA LEU A 39 7.52 -37.81 5.29
C LEU A 39 8.21 -38.40 6.54
N LYS A 40 8.52 -39.70 6.50
CA LYS A 40 9.37 -40.36 7.51
C LYS A 40 10.83 -40.05 7.17
N LYS A 41 11.57 -39.51 8.14
CA LYS A 41 13.02 -39.22 8.14
C LYS A 41 13.82 -40.30 7.37
N GLN A 42 14.57 -39.91 6.34
CA GLN A 42 15.54 -40.79 5.67
C GLN A 42 16.96 -40.44 6.13
N GLN A 43 17.71 -41.45 6.60
CA GLN A 43 19.14 -41.36 6.86
C GLN A 43 19.90 -41.49 5.52
N LEU A 44 20.89 -40.63 5.31
CA LEU A 44 21.79 -40.67 4.16
C LEU A 44 22.86 -41.76 4.33
N GLN A 45 23.07 -42.57 3.30
CA GLN A 45 24.34 -43.26 3.01
C GLN A 45 24.71 -43.04 1.53
N PRO A 46 26.01 -43.06 1.18
CA PRO A 46 26.47 -42.57 -0.12
C PRO A 46 26.24 -43.59 -1.23
N ALA A 47 25.93 -43.06 -2.42
CA ALA A 47 25.75 -43.72 -3.72
C ALA A 47 24.35 -44.30 -4.04
N GLY A 48 23.61 -43.58 -4.91
CA GLY A 48 22.77 -44.16 -5.97
C GLY A 48 21.27 -44.39 -5.69
N ARG A 49 20.42 -43.50 -6.24
CA ARG A 49 18.96 -43.62 -6.52
C ARG A 49 18.02 -44.11 -5.40
N VAL A 50 17.18 -43.19 -4.90
CA VAL A 50 15.98 -43.52 -4.11
C VAL A 50 14.73 -43.38 -5.00
N VAL A 51 13.98 -44.46 -5.20
CA VAL A 51 12.60 -44.42 -5.70
C VAL A 51 11.68 -44.49 -4.48
N ALA A 52 10.99 -43.39 -4.17
CA ALA A 52 10.02 -43.36 -3.07
C ALA A 52 8.66 -43.90 -3.57
N GLN A 53 8.23 -45.06 -3.09
CA GLN A 53 6.83 -45.48 -3.19
C GLN A 53 6.07 -45.02 -1.94
N ALA A 54 5.17 -44.05 -2.09
CA ALA A 54 4.28 -43.63 -1.03
C ALA A 54 3.05 -44.56 -0.98
N LYS A 55 2.85 -45.28 0.13
CA LYS A 55 1.58 -45.96 0.43
C LYS A 55 0.65 -45.01 1.19
N ILE A 56 -0.51 -44.71 0.61
CA ILE A 56 -1.58 -43.96 1.25
C ILE A 56 -2.29 -44.88 2.25
N LYS A 57 -2.33 -44.51 3.54
CA LYS A 57 -3.21 -45.13 4.54
C LYS A 57 -4.18 -44.07 5.08
N PRO A 58 -5.49 -44.34 5.18
CA PRO A 58 -6.44 -43.44 5.82
C PRO A 58 -6.20 -43.36 7.34
N LEU A 59 -6.19 -42.16 7.91
CA LEU A 59 -6.09 -41.95 9.36
C LEU A 59 -7.34 -42.47 10.09
N HIS A 60 -7.16 -43.09 11.25
CA HIS A 60 -8.25 -43.50 12.13
C HIS A 60 -8.88 -42.28 12.84
N GLN A 61 -10.16 -42.40 13.19
CA GLN A 61 -11.01 -41.28 13.64
C GLN A 61 -10.45 -40.53 14.87
N LYS A 62 -9.86 -41.24 15.83
CA LYS A 62 -9.16 -40.64 16.99
C LYS A 62 -7.94 -39.79 16.63
N GLU A 63 -7.21 -40.14 15.57
CA GLU A 63 -6.04 -39.39 15.13
C GLU A 63 -6.46 -38.10 14.39
N LYS A 64 -7.64 -38.08 13.77
CA LYS A 64 -8.21 -36.87 13.16
C LYS A 64 -8.62 -35.86 14.23
N GLU A 65 -9.34 -36.30 15.27
CA GLU A 65 -9.81 -35.43 16.36
C GLU A 65 -8.63 -34.77 17.12
N SER A 66 -7.61 -35.54 17.49
CA SER A 66 -6.39 -35.02 18.11
C SER A 66 -5.62 -34.02 17.22
N PHE A 67 -5.65 -34.22 15.89
CA PHE A 67 -5.01 -33.31 14.95
C PHE A 67 -5.81 -32.01 14.76
N PHE A 68 -7.15 -32.09 14.77
CA PHE A 68 -8.02 -30.91 14.74
C PHE A 68 -7.89 -30.07 16.02
N GLU A 69 -7.87 -30.70 17.20
CA GLU A 69 -7.59 -30.01 18.47
C GLU A 69 -6.19 -29.37 18.47
N GLY A 70 -5.17 -30.09 17.98
CA GLY A 70 -3.81 -29.55 17.85
C GLY A 70 -3.74 -28.35 16.90
N ALA A 71 -4.48 -28.36 15.78
CA ALA A 71 -4.54 -27.26 14.82
C ALA A 71 -5.34 -26.06 15.36
N GLU A 72 -6.40 -26.28 16.13
CA GLU A 72 -7.14 -25.20 16.82
C GLU A 72 -6.32 -24.60 17.95
N LEU A 73 -5.61 -25.42 18.72
CA LEU A 73 -4.69 -24.96 19.75
C LEU A 73 -3.53 -24.17 19.13
N HIS A 74 -2.96 -24.64 18.01
CA HIS A 74 -1.90 -23.92 17.30
C HIS A 74 -2.39 -22.61 16.68
N LYS A 75 -3.62 -22.56 16.16
CA LYS A 75 -4.28 -21.32 15.73
C LYS A 75 -4.55 -20.39 16.90
N SER A 76 -4.99 -20.89 18.05
CA SER A 76 -5.26 -20.10 19.25
C SER A 76 -3.97 -19.52 19.84
N ILE A 77 -2.90 -20.32 19.89
CA ILE A 77 -1.55 -19.91 20.32
C ILE A 77 -0.96 -18.91 19.32
N GLN A 78 -1.01 -19.17 18.01
CA GLN A 78 -0.56 -18.18 17.02
C GLN A 78 -1.37 -16.88 17.08
N LYS A 79 -2.70 -16.97 17.24
CA LYS A 79 -3.57 -15.80 17.40
C LYS A 79 -3.14 -15.02 18.64
N SER A 80 -3.01 -15.66 19.80
CA SER A 80 -2.54 -15.01 21.05
C SER A 80 -1.12 -14.43 20.95
N SER A 81 -0.20 -15.09 20.23
CA SER A 81 1.18 -14.64 20.03
C SER A 81 1.28 -13.47 19.05
N ILE A 82 0.45 -13.45 17.99
CA ILE A 82 0.33 -12.33 17.05
C ILE A 82 -0.26 -11.11 17.77
N PHE A 83 -1.22 -11.30 18.68
CA PHE A 83 -1.79 -10.22 19.49
C PHE A 83 -0.81 -9.61 20.51
N SER A 84 0.30 -10.29 20.81
CA SER A 84 1.33 -9.79 21.74
C SER A 84 2.57 -9.20 21.05
N LYS A 85 2.78 -9.45 19.76
CA LYS A 85 3.96 -8.93 19.05
C LYS A 85 3.75 -7.44 18.76
N LYS A 86 4.71 -6.60 19.15
CA LYS A 86 4.69 -5.16 18.83
C LYS A 86 5.47 -4.93 17.54
N MET A 87 5.19 -3.80 16.89
CA MET A 87 6.02 -3.30 15.80
C MET A 87 7.45 -3.06 16.32
N GLU A 88 8.44 -3.58 15.61
CA GLU A 88 9.86 -3.42 15.91
C GLU A 88 10.55 -2.64 14.79
N PHE A 89 11.37 -1.66 15.15
CA PHE A 89 12.21 -0.94 14.19
C PHE A 89 13.64 -1.48 14.27
N VAL A 90 14.10 -2.06 13.16
CA VAL A 90 15.44 -2.64 13.03
C VAL A 90 16.30 -1.70 12.22
N ILE A 91 17.29 -1.09 12.87
CA ILE A 91 18.26 -0.20 12.21
C ILE A 91 19.22 -1.05 11.38
N GLU A 92 19.49 -0.61 10.16
CA GLU A 92 20.45 -1.26 9.26
C GLU A 92 21.89 -1.13 9.79
N GLN A 93 22.69 -2.18 9.61
CA GLN A 93 24.05 -2.23 10.18
C GLN A 93 24.89 -1.05 9.69
N GLY A 94 25.50 -0.33 10.65
CA GLY A 94 26.34 0.83 10.35
C GLY A 94 25.57 2.13 10.05
N LYS A 95 24.23 2.12 10.14
CA LYS A 95 23.39 3.32 9.98
C LYS A 95 22.99 3.91 11.33
N GLN A 96 22.68 5.20 11.32
CA GLN A 96 22.14 5.93 12.47
C GLN A 96 21.04 6.88 12.00
N PRO A 97 19.89 6.95 12.69
CA PRO A 97 18.84 7.90 12.36
C PRO A 97 19.33 9.35 12.53
N HIS A 98 19.02 10.22 11.57
CA HIS A 98 19.36 11.63 11.61
C HIS A 98 18.39 12.38 12.52
N GLN A 99 18.90 12.95 13.61
CA GLN A 99 18.09 13.70 14.58
C GLN A 99 17.46 14.99 13.99
N GLU A 100 17.99 15.49 12.86
CA GLU A 100 17.48 16.70 12.19
C GLU A 100 16.22 16.44 11.34
N CYS A 101 15.91 15.18 11.03
CA CYS A 101 14.77 14.80 10.20
C CYS A 101 13.47 14.87 11.02
N SER A 102 12.89 16.07 11.16
CA SER A 102 11.67 16.29 11.95
C SER A 102 10.36 15.98 11.21
N THR A 103 10.42 15.85 9.88
CA THR A 103 9.28 15.53 9.02
C THR A 103 9.36 14.10 8.49
N LEU A 104 8.22 13.40 8.51
CA LEU A 104 8.05 12.06 7.93
C LEU A 104 7.02 12.10 6.79
N LEU A 105 7.40 11.64 5.60
CA LEU A 105 6.48 11.34 4.52
C LEU A 105 6.08 9.87 4.56
N LEU A 106 4.78 9.60 4.50
CA LEU A 106 4.22 8.25 4.61
C LEU A 106 3.14 8.05 3.54
N PRO A 107 3.20 6.97 2.75
CA PRO A 107 2.13 6.63 1.83
C PRO A 107 1.01 5.91 2.58
N ALA A 108 -0.23 6.21 2.22
CA ALA A 108 -1.35 5.35 2.54
C ALA A 108 -1.65 4.47 1.31
N LEU A 109 -1.82 3.17 1.54
CA LEU A 109 -2.06 2.20 0.48
C LEU A 109 -3.50 2.36 -0.04
N SER A 110 -3.66 2.96 -1.21
CA SER A 110 -4.94 3.38 -1.78
C SER A 110 -5.00 3.14 -3.29
N ILE A 111 -6.14 3.46 -3.93
CA ILE A 111 -6.39 3.22 -5.36
C ILE A 111 -5.24 3.73 -6.25
N GLY A 112 -4.80 2.92 -7.22
CA GLY A 112 -3.70 3.30 -8.12
C GLY A 112 -2.31 3.40 -7.46
N ASN A 113 -2.17 3.05 -6.17
CA ASN A 113 -0.90 3.07 -5.42
C ASN A 113 -0.12 4.39 -5.51
N VAL A 114 -0.80 5.50 -5.78
CA VAL A 114 -0.17 6.79 -6.09
C VAL A 114 0.75 7.27 -4.99
N GLY A 115 0.34 7.12 -3.72
CA GLY A 115 1.16 7.48 -2.58
C GLY A 115 2.48 6.71 -2.54
N GLN A 116 2.44 5.39 -2.78
CA GLN A 116 3.63 4.54 -2.78
C GLN A 116 4.56 4.88 -3.96
N LEU A 117 3.98 5.12 -5.14
CA LEU A 117 4.73 5.55 -6.32
C LEU A 117 5.40 6.93 -6.10
N ALA A 118 4.70 7.86 -5.46
CA ALA A 118 5.23 9.18 -5.13
C ALA A 118 6.42 9.07 -4.14
N VAL A 119 6.31 8.19 -3.14
CA VAL A 119 7.43 7.92 -2.21
C VAL A 119 8.61 7.27 -2.93
N ASP A 120 8.37 6.32 -3.84
CA ASP A 120 9.45 5.73 -4.65
C ASP A 120 10.22 6.79 -5.43
N LEU A 121 9.48 7.69 -6.09
CA LEU A 121 10.05 8.78 -6.85
C LEU A 121 10.88 9.70 -5.95
N LEU A 122 10.39 10.04 -4.76
CA LEU A 122 11.10 10.88 -3.79
C LEU A 122 12.36 10.19 -3.24
N VAL A 123 12.29 8.91 -2.89
CA VAL A 123 13.45 8.12 -2.44
C VAL A 123 14.55 8.14 -3.49
N SER A 124 14.20 7.83 -4.74
CA SER A 124 15.15 7.78 -5.85
C SER A 124 15.74 9.15 -6.17
N SER A 125 14.89 10.18 -6.23
CA SER A 125 15.30 11.55 -6.60
C SER A 125 16.17 12.19 -5.53
N MET A 126 15.80 12.04 -4.26
CA MET A 126 16.57 12.58 -3.13
C MET A 126 17.85 11.78 -2.84
N LYS A 127 18.07 10.64 -3.53
CA LYS A 127 19.04 9.61 -3.16
C LYS A 127 18.97 9.29 -1.67
N ALA A 128 17.75 9.10 -1.17
CA ALA A 128 17.52 8.83 0.24
C ALA A 128 18.14 7.48 0.62
N GLU A 129 18.82 7.46 1.75
CA GLU A 129 19.53 6.28 2.23
C GLU A 129 18.60 5.46 3.12
N ARG A 130 18.57 4.14 2.95
CA ARG A 130 17.81 3.27 3.84
C ARG A 130 18.48 3.25 5.22
N ILE A 131 17.70 3.55 6.24
CA ILE A 131 18.16 3.57 7.64
C ILE A 131 17.75 2.31 8.41
N GLY A 132 16.74 1.59 7.94
CA GLY A 132 16.22 0.42 8.61
C GLY A 132 14.84 -0.01 8.11
N TYR A 133 14.24 -0.93 8.86
CA TYR A 133 13.04 -1.65 8.47
C TYR A 133 12.07 -1.74 9.65
N LEU A 134 10.77 -1.81 9.37
CA LEU A 134 9.76 -2.06 10.40
C LEU A 134 9.19 -3.47 10.25
N ASP A 135 9.32 -4.27 11.29
CA ASP A 135 8.64 -5.56 11.42
C ASP A 135 7.32 -5.34 12.17
N ASP A 136 6.22 -5.28 11.42
CA ASP A 136 4.87 -5.14 11.98
C ASP A 136 4.04 -6.41 11.75
N PRO A 137 3.41 -6.97 12.80
CA PRO A 137 2.64 -8.22 12.70
C PRO A 137 1.37 -8.11 11.83
N PHE A 138 0.93 -6.90 11.49
CA PHE A 138 -0.26 -6.62 10.70
C PHE A 138 0.06 -6.29 9.25
N VAL A 139 1.31 -6.34 8.82
CA VAL A 139 1.70 -6.17 7.42
C VAL A 139 2.03 -7.53 6.80
N LEU A 140 1.53 -7.79 5.59
CA LEU A 140 1.83 -9.06 4.92
C LEU A 140 3.32 -9.14 4.57
N PRO A 141 3.99 -10.29 4.79
CA PRO A 141 5.39 -10.43 4.44
C PRO A 141 5.56 -10.43 2.92
N CYS A 142 6.55 -9.68 2.43
CA CYS A 142 7.02 -9.72 1.05
C CYS A 142 8.53 -9.59 1.02
N VAL A 143 9.16 -10.11 -0.04
CA VAL A 143 10.57 -9.87 -0.34
C VAL A 143 10.70 -9.61 -1.84
N GLY A 144 11.51 -8.63 -2.21
CA GLY A 144 11.74 -8.25 -3.58
C GLY A 144 13.21 -7.95 -3.87
N ASN A 145 13.53 -7.80 -5.15
CA ASN A 145 14.81 -7.23 -5.57
C ASN A 145 14.89 -5.75 -5.21
N ASP A 146 16.10 -5.20 -5.26
CA ASP A 146 16.36 -3.78 -5.09
C ASP A 146 15.49 -2.94 -6.04
N ALA A 147 14.74 -2.00 -5.47
CA ALA A 147 13.81 -1.16 -6.22
C ALA A 147 14.46 0.05 -6.88
N TYR A 148 15.67 0.45 -6.46
CA TYR A 148 16.27 1.74 -6.79
C TYR A 148 17.63 1.66 -7.50
N GLY A 149 18.40 0.58 -7.31
CA GLY A 149 19.76 0.47 -7.85
C GLY A 149 19.96 -0.68 -8.85
N PRO A 150 20.66 -0.47 -9.98
CA PRO A 150 21.21 -1.56 -10.79
C PRO A 150 22.56 -2.02 -10.21
N ILE A 151 22.63 -2.27 -8.90
CA ILE A 151 23.88 -2.56 -8.21
C ILE A 151 24.07 -4.08 -8.17
N PRO A 152 25.25 -4.63 -8.53
CA PRO A 152 25.51 -6.07 -8.51
C PRO A 152 25.38 -6.70 -7.11
N CYS A 153 25.42 -5.88 -6.07
CA CYS A 153 25.05 -6.24 -4.70
C CYS A 153 23.89 -5.32 -4.29
N GLY A 154 22.71 -5.60 -4.84
CA GLY A 154 21.49 -4.88 -4.51
C GLY A 154 20.95 -5.29 -3.14
N ASP A 155 20.12 -4.44 -2.58
CA ASP A 155 19.47 -4.68 -1.30
C ASP A 155 18.13 -5.39 -1.47
N LEU A 156 17.76 -6.25 -0.52
CA LEU A 156 16.41 -6.83 -0.51
C LEU A 156 15.38 -5.76 -0.17
N ALA A 157 14.34 -5.65 -1.01
CA ALA A 157 13.18 -4.83 -0.70
C ALA A 157 12.28 -5.57 0.28
N LEU A 158 11.89 -4.90 1.37
CA LEU A 158 11.10 -5.44 2.47
C LEU A 158 9.72 -4.73 2.59
N PRO A 159 8.78 -5.26 3.39
CA PRO A 159 7.42 -4.71 3.50
C PRO A 159 7.34 -3.24 3.89
N LEU A 160 8.15 -2.84 4.88
CA LEU A 160 8.21 -1.49 5.43
C LEU A 160 9.66 -1.08 5.57
N GLU A 161 10.05 -0.06 4.81
CA GLU A 161 11.42 0.41 4.74
C GLU A 161 11.46 1.90 5.09
N ALA A 162 12.36 2.28 6.00
CA ALA A 162 12.58 3.67 6.37
C ALA A 162 13.82 4.20 5.67
N TYR A 163 13.66 5.33 4.99
CA TYR A 163 14.73 6.05 4.31
C TYR A 163 14.85 7.45 4.89
N GLU A 164 16.05 8.03 4.81
CA GLU A 164 16.28 9.42 5.17
C GLU A 164 17.13 10.12 4.12
N SER A 165 16.78 11.37 3.82
CA SER A 165 17.63 12.25 3.03
C SER A 165 18.28 13.28 3.96
N ALA A 166 19.60 13.18 4.15
CA ALA A 166 20.36 14.17 4.90
C ALA A 166 20.31 15.56 4.24
N PHE A 167 20.21 15.61 2.91
CA PHE A 167 20.13 16.85 2.14
C PHE A 167 18.80 17.57 2.37
N SER A 168 17.68 16.86 2.24
CA SER A 168 16.35 17.43 2.39
C SER A 168 15.84 17.46 3.84
N ARG A 169 16.54 16.78 4.77
CA ARG A 169 16.16 16.61 6.19
C ARG A 169 14.76 16.03 6.37
N VAL A 170 14.41 15.07 5.51
CA VAL A 170 13.11 14.40 5.51
C VAL A 170 13.32 12.90 5.66
N ALA A 171 12.51 12.28 6.50
CA ALA A 171 12.35 10.84 6.55
C ALA A 171 11.21 10.41 5.61
N LEU A 172 11.40 9.28 4.94
CA LEU A 172 10.46 8.68 4.02
C LEU A 172 10.20 7.27 4.54
N LEU A 173 8.95 6.85 4.63
CA LEU A 173 8.62 5.45 4.86
C LEU A 173 8.01 4.88 3.59
N GLN A 174 8.55 3.78 3.09
CA GLN A 174 7.95 3.06 1.98
C GLN A 174 7.23 1.81 2.48
N GLN A 175 6.01 1.61 1.99
CA GLN A 175 5.21 0.41 2.23
C GLN A 175 5.05 -0.35 0.93
N ARG A 176 5.47 -1.62 0.89
CA ARG A 176 5.42 -2.49 -0.29
C ARG A 176 4.23 -3.44 -0.28
N SER A 177 3.85 -3.94 0.89
CA SER A 177 2.79 -4.93 1.04
C SER A 177 1.58 -4.37 1.80
N PRO A 178 0.38 -4.95 1.58
CA PRO A 178 -0.83 -4.48 2.23
C PRO A 178 -0.89 -4.87 3.71
N VAL A 179 -1.72 -4.14 4.44
CA VAL A 179 -2.08 -4.45 5.82
C VAL A 179 -3.07 -5.62 5.83
N VAL A 180 -2.96 -6.51 6.81
CA VAL A 180 -3.89 -7.61 7.06
C VAL A 180 -5.30 -7.04 7.22
N LYS A 181 -6.27 -7.64 6.50
CA LYS A 181 -7.68 -7.21 6.52
C LYS A 181 -8.21 -7.06 7.94
N GLY A 182 -8.85 -5.93 8.23
CA GLY A 182 -9.41 -5.61 9.54
C GLY A 182 -8.40 -5.18 10.61
N ARG A 183 -7.11 -5.04 10.28
CA ARG A 183 -6.05 -4.64 11.23
C ARG A 183 -5.47 -3.25 10.98
N MET A 184 -6.15 -2.44 10.17
CA MET A 184 -5.67 -1.11 9.75
C MET A 184 -5.49 -0.15 10.93
N VAL A 185 -6.39 -0.19 11.91
CA VAL A 185 -6.32 0.69 13.09
C VAL A 185 -5.16 0.28 14.00
N GLU A 186 -4.94 -1.01 14.22
CA GLU A 186 -3.81 -1.51 15.00
C GLU A 186 -2.47 -1.18 14.33
N PHE A 187 -2.38 -1.35 13.02
CA PHE A 187 -1.22 -0.92 12.23
C PHE A 187 -0.98 0.59 12.36
N ALA A 188 -2.03 1.40 12.20
CA ALA A 188 -1.95 2.85 12.34
C ALA A 188 -1.51 3.29 13.74
N LYS A 189 -1.98 2.61 14.80
CA LYS A 189 -1.52 2.84 16.18
C LYS A 189 -0.04 2.51 16.35
N ASN A 190 0.42 1.38 15.83
CA ASN A 190 1.83 0.99 15.89
C ASN A 190 2.70 2.03 15.19
N LEU A 191 2.31 2.44 14.00
CA LEU A 191 3.05 3.42 13.22
C LEU A 191 3.05 4.81 13.86
N ALA A 192 1.94 5.22 14.47
CA ALA A 192 1.87 6.47 15.22
C ALA A 192 2.76 6.44 16.48
N ASN A 193 2.84 5.30 17.17
CA ASN A 193 3.80 5.12 18.27
C ASN A 193 5.25 5.24 17.77
N PHE A 194 5.57 4.62 16.63
CA PHE A 194 6.90 4.72 16.03
C PHE A 194 7.24 6.17 15.64
N ALA A 195 6.34 6.89 14.95
CA ALA A 195 6.55 8.27 14.53
C ALA A 195 6.77 9.20 15.74
N ALA A 196 6.00 9.02 16.81
CA ALA A 196 6.16 9.78 18.05
C ALA A 196 7.48 9.43 18.77
N ALA A 197 7.81 8.14 18.89
CA ALA A 197 9.03 7.66 19.55
C ALA A 197 10.31 8.07 18.80
N SER A 198 10.23 8.21 17.48
CA SER A 198 11.35 8.69 16.64
C SER A 198 11.50 10.22 16.63
N GLY A 199 10.69 10.95 17.41
CA GLY A 199 10.81 12.41 17.59
C GLY A 199 10.33 13.22 16.38
N LYS A 200 9.57 12.62 15.46
CA LYS A 200 8.98 13.34 14.33
C LYS A 200 7.93 14.32 14.85
N LYS A 201 7.84 15.49 14.22
CA LYS A 201 6.92 16.57 14.60
C LYS A 201 5.79 16.75 13.59
N HIS A 202 6.10 16.54 12.31
CA HIS A 202 5.16 16.65 11.20
C HIS A 202 5.16 15.37 10.38
N VAL A 203 3.97 14.81 10.14
CA VAL A 203 3.78 13.68 9.25
C VAL A 203 2.94 14.12 8.06
N VAL A 204 3.42 13.86 6.86
CA VAL A 204 2.73 14.14 5.61
C VAL A 204 2.28 12.82 5.00
N LEU A 205 0.96 12.61 4.93
CA LEU A 205 0.34 11.42 4.37
C LEU A 205 0.10 11.62 2.88
N LEU A 206 0.59 10.71 2.03
CA LEU A 206 0.35 10.72 0.59
C LEU A 206 -0.67 9.64 0.26
N SER A 207 -1.82 10.02 -0.29
CA SER A 207 -2.87 9.07 -0.66
C SER A 207 -3.62 9.52 -1.90
N SER A 208 -4.38 8.59 -2.46
CA SER A 208 -5.24 8.79 -3.61
C SER A 208 -6.68 8.40 -3.28
N LEU A 209 -7.60 9.03 -4.00
CA LEU A 209 -9.04 8.87 -3.85
C LEU A 209 -9.63 8.41 -5.19
N ASP A 210 -10.74 7.68 -5.13
CA ASP A 210 -11.42 7.21 -6.33
C ASP A 210 -12.02 8.38 -7.11
N PHE A 211 -11.56 8.57 -8.35
CA PHE A 211 -12.08 9.59 -9.26
C PHE A 211 -13.61 9.48 -9.45
N GLY A 212 -14.19 8.28 -9.35
CA GLY A 212 -15.63 8.07 -9.40
C GLY A 212 -16.41 8.75 -8.27
N LYS A 213 -15.77 9.09 -7.15
CA LYS A 213 -16.37 9.83 -6.03
C LYS A 213 -16.28 11.34 -6.18
N LEU A 214 -15.59 11.84 -7.22
CA LEU A 214 -15.44 13.27 -7.44
C LEU A 214 -16.74 13.88 -8.01
N GLN A 215 -17.56 14.48 -7.15
CA GLN A 215 -18.87 15.02 -7.54
C GLN A 215 -18.82 16.28 -8.40
N LYS A 216 -17.77 17.09 -8.27
CA LYS A 216 -17.61 18.37 -9.00
C LYS A 216 -16.24 18.42 -9.66
N ILE A 217 -16.22 18.13 -10.96
CA ILE A 217 -15.03 18.31 -11.77
C ILE A 217 -15.03 19.76 -12.27
N ASP A 218 -14.10 20.54 -11.76
CA ASP A 218 -13.77 21.81 -12.39
C ASP A 218 -12.80 21.55 -13.54
N MET A 219 -13.32 21.40 -14.75
CA MET A 219 -12.53 21.17 -15.96
C MET A 219 -11.64 22.36 -16.34
N SER A 220 -11.79 23.52 -15.68
CA SER A 220 -10.96 24.69 -15.93
C SER A 220 -9.68 24.71 -15.10
N SER A 221 -9.61 23.91 -14.03
CA SER A 221 -8.39 23.69 -13.25
C SER A 221 -7.73 22.37 -13.65
N GLY A 222 -6.39 22.37 -13.75
CA GLY A 222 -5.61 21.17 -14.00
C GLY A 222 -5.67 20.16 -12.84
N PRO A 223 -4.78 19.15 -12.80
CA PRO A 223 -4.73 18.17 -11.73
C PRO A 223 -4.72 18.85 -10.36
N GLN A 224 -5.69 18.50 -9.51
CA GLN A 224 -5.92 19.21 -8.26
C GLN A 224 -5.51 18.37 -7.06
N ILE A 225 -4.77 19.03 -6.16
CA ILE A 225 -4.45 18.49 -4.85
C ILE A 225 -5.54 18.88 -3.87
N TYR A 226 -6.00 17.86 -3.15
CA TYR A 226 -6.86 17.99 -2.00
C TYR A 226 -6.05 17.77 -0.73
N TYR A 227 -6.45 18.39 0.36
CA TYR A 227 -5.74 18.24 1.62
C TYR A 227 -6.67 18.07 2.81
N LEU A 228 -6.13 17.44 3.86
CA LEU A 228 -6.73 17.38 5.19
C LEU A 228 -5.62 17.62 6.22
N SER A 229 -5.77 18.62 7.09
CA SER A 229 -4.74 18.96 8.08
C SER A 229 -5.24 18.77 9.51
N SER A 230 -4.34 18.44 10.42
CA SER A 230 -4.65 18.34 11.84
C SER A 230 -4.46 19.66 12.59
N ILE A 231 -3.99 20.74 11.93
CA ILE A 231 -3.75 22.05 12.55
C ILE A 231 -5.07 22.61 13.11
N ASN A 232 -6.10 22.66 12.27
CA ASN A 232 -7.42 23.13 12.67
C ASN A 232 -8.36 21.94 12.87
N PRO A 233 -9.29 22.01 13.85
CA PRO A 233 -10.24 20.93 14.11
C PRO A 233 -11.13 20.58 12.90
N ASP A 234 -11.39 21.54 12.02
CA ASP A 234 -12.22 21.40 10.82
C ASP A 234 -11.44 20.90 9.58
N GLY A 235 -10.14 20.64 9.74
CA GLY A 235 -9.29 20.13 8.67
C GLY A 235 -8.55 21.19 7.85
N ARG A 236 -8.74 22.50 8.13
CA ARG A 236 -8.13 23.60 7.36
C ARG A 236 -6.65 23.82 7.68
N ASP A 237 -5.94 24.39 6.72
CA ASP A 237 -4.53 24.81 6.85
C ASP A 237 -4.24 25.97 5.90
N ASP A 238 -3.95 27.14 6.47
CA ASP A 238 -3.69 28.36 5.69
C ASP A 238 -2.52 28.19 4.70
N ASN A 239 -1.52 27.35 5.03
CA ASN A 239 -0.40 27.10 4.12
C ASN A 239 -0.85 26.32 2.88
N CYS A 240 -1.73 25.32 3.06
CA CYS A 240 -2.29 24.55 1.95
C CYS A 240 -3.23 25.40 1.09
N GLU A 241 -4.00 26.30 1.70
CA GLU A 241 -4.88 27.23 0.99
C GLU A 241 -4.08 28.25 0.16
N GLN A 242 -2.98 28.77 0.69
CA GLN A 242 -2.05 29.64 -0.05
C GLN A 242 -1.40 28.94 -1.25
N LEU A 243 -1.20 27.62 -1.18
CA LEU A 243 -0.72 26.81 -2.30
C LEU A 243 -1.80 26.54 -3.36
N GLY A 244 -3.04 26.97 -3.13
CA GLY A 244 -4.19 26.81 -4.03
C GLY A 244 -4.87 25.44 -3.94
N TRP A 245 -4.63 24.68 -2.87
CA TRP A 245 -5.18 23.33 -2.70
C TRP A 245 -6.56 23.36 -2.07
N LYS A 246 -7.41 22.39 -2.43
CA LYS A 246 -8.78 22.29 -1.93
C LYS A 246 -8.81 21.47 -0.64
N ARG A 247 -9.48 21.94 0.40
CA ARG A 247 -9.76 21.09 1.58
C ARG A 247 -10.67 19.92 1.17
N LEU A 248 -10.44 18.73 1.72
CA LEU A 248 -11.39 17.62 1.64
C LEU A 248 -12.71 18.03 2.30
N GLN A 249 -13.76 18.21 1.50
CA GLN A 249 -14.99 18.85 1.97
C GLN A 249 -15.81 17.91 2.86
N GLU A 250 -15.70 16.62 2.58
CA GLU A 250 -16.36 15.48 3.19
C GLU A 250 -15.77 15.16 4.57
N TYR A 251 -14.65 15.77 4.96
CA TYR A 251 -14.16 15.67 6.32
C TYR A 251 -15.07 16.42 7.29
N ASN A 252 -15.75 15.64 8.14
CA ASN A 252 -16.56 16.13 9.25
C ASN A 252 -16.23 15.35 10.54
N PRO A 253 -15.52 15.96 11.52
CA PRO A 253 -15.14 15.26 12.75
C PRO A 253 -16.34 14.86 13.62
N ALA A 254 -17.51 15.46 13.43
CA ALA A 254 -18.73 15.12 14.15
C ALA A 254 -19.47 13.91 13.54
N GLN A 255 -19.13 13.50 12.32
CA GLN A 255 -19.72 12.34 11.67
C GLN A 255 -19.36 11.05 12.42
N ARG A 256 -20.30 10.09 12.42
CA ARG A 256 -20.19 8.81 13.14
C ARG A 256 -18.85 8.10 12.92
N CYS A 257 -18.45 7.88 11.66
CA CYS A 257 -17.25 7.09 11.35
C CYS A 257 -15.94 7.82 11.70
N TRP A 258 -15.84 9.13 11.47
CA TRP A 258 -14.69 9.93 11.91
C TRP A 258 -14.56 9.97 13.44
N LYS A 259 -15.68 10.09 14.15
CA LYS A 259 -15.72 10.05 15.63
C LYS A 259 -15.31 8.68 16.15
N TYR A 260 -15.77 7.60 15.51
CA TYR A 260 -15.38 6.24 15.84
C TYR A 260 -13.88 6.01 15.69
N LEU A 261 -13.29 6.41 14.54
CA LEU A 261 -11.84 6.32 14.32
C LEU A 261 -11.03 7.09 15.36
N SER A 262 -11.50 8.29 15.72
CA SER A 262 -10.85 9.12 16.75
C SER A 262 -10.90 8.43 18.13
N THR A 263 -12.05 7.86 18.48
CA THR A 263 -12.23 7.11 19.75
C THR A 263 -11.31 5.89 19.80
N LEU A 264 -11.23 5.14 18.69
CA LEU A 264 -10.32 4.00 18.59
C LEU A 264 -8.85 4.43 18.70
N ALA A 265 -8.48 5.52 18.02
CA ALA A 265 -7.12 6.07 18.01
C ALA A 265 -6.65 6.45 19.42
N GLU A 266 -7.55 7.01 20.24
CA GLU A 266 -7.30 7.36 21.65
C GLU A 266 -7.17 6.13 22.57
N GLY A 267 -7.51 4.94 22.09
CA GLY A 267 -7.42 3.69 22.87
C GLY A 267 -8.69 3.35 23.67
N ASN A 268 -9.79 4.06 23.44
CA ASN A 268 -11.07 3.78 24.09
C ASN A 268 -11.75 2.58 23.40
N THR A 269 -11.75 1.42 24.06
CA THR A 269 -12.34 0.14 23.58
C THR A 269 -13.85 0.02 23.80
N MET A 270 -14.54 1.08 24.24
CA MET A 270 -15.93 1.05 24.71
C MET A 270 -17.01 0.88 23.63
N LEU A 271 -16.66 0.67 22.35
CA LEU A 271 -17.64 0.68 21.25
C LEU A 271 -17.44 -0.49 20.27
N GLU A 272 -17.54 -1.73 20.76
CA GLU A 272 -17.51 -2.93 19.91
C GLU A 272 -18.86 -3.30 19.24
N SER A 273 -19.95 -2.57 19.50
CA SER A 273 -21.24 -2.90 18.89
C SER A 273 -21.64 -1.91 17.81
N ASN A 274 -21.71 -2.42 16.56
CA ASN A 274 -22.34 -1.84 15.36
C ASN A 274 -21.38 -1.15 14.38
N LEU A 275 -20.43 -1.91 13.83
CA LEU A 275 -19.95 -1.62 12.48
C LEU A 275 -20.97 -2.16 11.47
N PRO A 276 -21.36 -1.39 10.44
CA PRO A 276 -22.00 -1.97 9.27
C PRO A 276 -21.04 -3.01 8.67
N PHE A 277 -21.58 -4.10 8.11
CA PHE A 277 -20.76 -4.99 7.28
C PHE A 277 -20.17 -4.19 6.10
N GLU A 278 -19.08 -4.67 5.49
CA GLU A 278 -18.50 -4.01 4.28
C GLU A 278 -19.56 -3.77 3.18
N ASP A 279 -20.64 -4.55 3.19
CA ASP A 279 -21.77 -4.48 2.26
C ASP A 279 -22.84 -3.43 2.65
N GLU A 280 -22.72 -2.74 3.79
CA GLU A 280 -23.65 -1.70 4.30
C GLU A 280 -23.03 -0.29 4.37
N LEU A 281 -21.83 -0.07 3.79
CA LEU A 281 -21.19 1.24 3.78
C LEU A 281 -21.99 2.22 2.90
N GLU A 282 -22.51 3.28 3.52
CA GLU A 282 -23.10 4.41 2.80
C GLU A 282 -21.99 5.21 2.08
N ASP A 283 -22.34 5.99 1.05
CA ASP A 283 -21.37 6.84 0.33
C ASP A 283 -20.59 7.79 1.26
N GLU A 284 -21.24 8.23 2.35
CA GLU A 284 -20.66 9.08 3.39
C GLU A 284 -19.53 8.39 4.18
N ASP A 285 -19.49 7.05 4.21
CA ASP A 285 -18.50 6.27 4.95
C ASP A 285 -17.23 5.95 4.13
N TYR A 286 -17.21 6.33 2.84
CA TYR A 286 -16.09 6.06 1.94
C TYR A 286 -14.76 6.61 2.48
N TYR A 287 -14.67 7.92 2.74
CA TYR A 287 -13.39 8.54 3.16
C TYR A 287 -12.88 8.05 4.52
N PRO A 288 -13.73 7.93 5.57
CA PRO A 288 -13.32 7.29 6.83
C PRO A 288 -12.85 5.84 6.66
N SER A 289 -13.37 5.10 5.69
CA SER A 289 -12.98 3.70 5.47
C SER A 289 -11.56 3.55 4.90
N LEU A 290 -11.00 4.61 4.29
CA LEU A 290 -9.72 4.56 3.61
C LEU A 290 -8.54 4.54 4.60
N PRO A 291 -7.41 3.87 4.26
CA PRO A 291 -6.26 3.75 5.14
C PRO A 291 -5.68 5.08 5.64
N PHE A 292 -5.71 6.15 4.82
CA PHE A 292 -5.22 7.46 5.24
C PHE A 292 -6.00 8.02 6.45
N ALA A 293 -7.30 7.72 6.58
CA ALA A 293 -8.14 8.24 7.65
C ALA A 293 -7.79 7.60 9.01
N ALA A 294 -7.53 6.29 9.02
CA ALA A 294 -7.03 5.59 10.20
C ALA A 294 -5.65 6.09 10.63
N LEU A 295 -4.73 6.26 9.67
CA LEU A 295 -3.40 6.84 9.89
C LEU A 295 -3.51 8.26 10.46
N PHE A 296 -4.29 9.13 9.81
CA PHE A 296 -4.52 10.50 10.24
C PHE A 296 -5.01 10.57 11.68
N SER A 297 -6.03 9.77 12.02
CA SER A 297 -6.63 9.77 13.36
C SER A 297 -5.65 9.28 14.43
N CYS A 298 -4.90 8.20 14.16
CA CYS A 298 -3.93 7.65 15.10
C CYS A 298 -2.71 8.56 15.31
N LEU A 299 -2.19 9.16 14.23
CA LEU A 299 -1.07 10.10 14.30
C LEU A 299 -1.47 11.38 15.04
N LYS A 300 -2.66 11.92 14.75
CA LYS A 300 -3.24 13.08 15.44
C LYS A 300 -3.42 12.80 16.94
N ALA A 301 -3.93 11.63 17.31
CA ALA A 301 -4.11 11.22 18.71
C ALA A 301 -2.77 11.12 19.49
N LYS A 302 -1.63 10.96 18.80
CA LYS A 302 -0.29 11.02 19.39
C LYS A 302 0.28 12.43 19.49
N GLY A 303 -0.49 13.46 19.15
CA GLY A 303 -0.07 14.86 19.22
C GLY A 303 0.84 15.29 18.08
N LEU A 304 0.94 14.51 17.01
CA LEU A 304 1.72 14.85 15.82
C LEU A 304 0.94 15.84 14.95
N LYS A 305 1.64 16.79 14.31
CA LYS A 305 1.06 17.55 13.20
C LYS A 305 0.93 16.59 12.01
N VAL A 306 -0.25 16.48 11.41
CA VAL A 306 -0.52 15.60 10.28
C VAL A 306 -1.13 16.40 9.13
N THR A 307 -0.60 16.22 7.93
CA THR A 307 -1.17 16.79 6.69
C THR A 307 -1.33 15.68 5.67
N CYS A 308 -2.55 15.37 5.27
CA CYS A 308 -2.83 14.49 4.15
C CYS A 308 -2.82 15.28 2.85
N LEU A 309 -2.06 14.81 1.87
CA LEU A 309 -2.13 15.23 0.47
C LEU A 309 -2.84 14.12 -0.31
N LEU A 310 -3.89 14.52 -1.01
CA LEU A 310 -4.85 13.63 -1.65
C LEU A 310 -4.98 14.04 -3.12
N CYS A 311 -4.94 13.08 -4.03
CA CYS A 311 -5.30 13.29 -5.43
C CYS A 311 -6.38 12.30 -5.84
N TYR A 312 -7.25 12.69 -6.76
CA TYR A 312 -8.21 11.76 -7.34
C TYR A 312 -7.56 11.05 -8.53
N CYS A 313 -7.70 9.73 -8.60
CA CYS A 313 -7.21 8.95 -9.73
C CYS A 313 -8.13 7.77 -10.04
N SER A 314 -8.00 7.23 -11.25
CA SER A 314 -8.57 5.94 -11.64
C SER A 314 -7.49 4.86 -11.57
N GLU A 315 -7.88 3.59 -11.53
CA GLU A 315 -6.90 2.50 -11.68
C GLU A 315 -6.24 2.53 -13.07
N GLY A 316 -4.96 2.16 -13.12
CA GLY A 316 -4.21 2.04 -14.37
C GLY A 316 -2.76 2.50 -14.21
N ASP A 317 -2.26 3.20 -15.23
CA ASP A 317 -0.97 3.88 -15.16
C ASP A 317 -1.10 5.21 -14.43
N ASN A 318 -0.69 5.21 -13.16
CA ASN A 318 -0.72 6.38 -12.29
C ASN A 318 0.66 7.04 -12.10
N ILE A 319 1.60 6.81 -13.04
CA ILE A 319 2.92 7.44 -12.99
C ILE A 319 2.81 8.97 -12.89
N GLN A 320 1.97 9.59 -13.73
CA GLN A 320 1.81 11.05 -13.73
C GLN A 320 1.17 11.57 -12.44
N ASP A 321 0.20 10.83 -11.88
CA ASP A 321 -0.41 11.18 -10.59
C ASP A 321 0.62 11.13 -9.46
N ALA A 322 1.54 10.17 -9.50
CA ALA A 322 2.63 10.06 -8.54
C ALA A 322 3.59 11.25 -8.61
N PHE A 323 3.93 11.71 -9.82
CA PHE A 323 4.69 12.94 -10.03
C PHE A 323 3.97 14.16 -9.44
N HIS A 324 2.67 14.32 -9.72
CA HIS A 324 1.89 15.42 -9.17
C HIS A 324 1.83 15.41 -7.64
N LEU A 325 1.64 14.23 -7.04
CA LEU A 325 1.57 14.08 -5.59
C LEU A 325 2.94 14.29 -4.91
N ALA A 326 4.02 13.83 -5.54
CA ALA A 326 5.39 14.07 -5.07
C ALA A 326 5.77 15.55 -5.15
N GLU A 327 5.42 16.23 -6.25
CA GLU A 327 5.61 17.68 -6.41
C GLU A 327 4.83 18.46 -5.33
N ALA A 328 3.59 18.06 -5.04
CA ALA A 328 2.81 18.65 -3.96
C ALA A 328 3.51 18.48 -2.60
N ALA A 329 4.05 17.30 -2.30
CA ALA A 329 4.82 17.06 -1.09
C ALA A 329 6.05 17.98 -1.00
N CYS A 330 6.80 18.14 -2.10
CA CYS A 330 7.93 19.06 -2.16
C CYS A 330 7.50 20.50 -1.91
N ARG A 331 6.43 20.97 -2.54
CA ARG A 331 5.89 22.33 -2.36
C ARG A 331 5.43 22.60 -0.94
N LEU A 332 4.76 21.64 -0.28
CA LEU A 332 4.37 21.76 1.13
C LEU A 332 5.60 21.94 2.04
N LEU A 333 6.70 21.27 1.72
CA LEU A 333 7.93 21.26 2.52
C LEU A 333 8.93 22.35 2.09
N GLY A 334 8.60 23.17 1.10
CA GLY A 334 9.52 24.18 0.55
C GLY A 334 10.76 23.59 -0.14
N LEU A 335 10.67 22.34 -0.60
CA LEU A 335 11.75 21.65 -1.30
C LEU A 335 11.68 21.93 -2.81
N ASN A 336 12.84 22.04 -3.44
CA ASN A 336 12.94 22.21 -4.89
C ASN A 336 13.52 20.94 -5.52
N PRO A 337 12.73 20.17 -6.30
CA PRO A 337 13.20 18.94 -6.94
C PRO A 337 14.44 19.13 -7.82
N SER A 338 14.59 20.29 -8.47
CA SER A 338 15.75 20.57 -9.32
C SER A 338 17.08 20.62 -8.55
N THR A 339 17.04 20.69 -7.23
CA THR A 339 18.23 20.70 -6.35
C THR A 339 18.56 19.33 -5.78
N PHE A 340 17.75 18.31 -6.06
CA PHE A 340 17.97 16.98 -5.53
C PHE A 340 19.25 16.34 -6.10
N PRO A 341 19.96 15.52 -5.30
CA PRO A 341 21.23 14.90 -5.71
C PRO A 341 21.06 13.80 -6.77
N GLY A 342 19.84 13.31 -6.97
CA GLY A 342 19.48 12.49 -8.12
C GLY A 342 19.47 13.35 -9.37
N ASN A 343 20.56 13.33 -10.14
CA ASN A 343 20.74 14.09 -11.40
C ASN A 343 19.80 13.61 -12.53
N GLY A 344 18.49 13.64 -12.32
CA GLY A 344 17.48 13.37 -13.34
C GLY A 344 17.05 14.64 -14.09
N SER A 345 16.51 14.48 -15.29
CA SER A 345 15.94 15.60 -16.06
C SER A 345 14.77 16.21 -15.30
N GLY A 346 14.85 17.51 -14.97
CA GLY A 346 13.83 18.19 -14.16
C GLY A 346 13.91 17.91 -12.65
N GLY A 347 14.99 17.29 -12.17
CA GLY A 347 15.20 17.02 -10.73
C GLY A 347 14.60 15.70 -10.24
N TRP A 348 13.92 14.96 -11.11
CA TRP A 348 13.27 13.70 -10.77
C TRP A 348 14.03 12.51 -11.35
N VAL A 349 14.30 11.50 -10.52
CA VAL A 349 14.90 10.22 -10.92
C VAL A 349 13.83 9.14 -10.84
N ILE A 350 13.54 8.53 -11.98
CA ILE A 350 12.64 7.38 -12.05
C ILE A 350 13.29 6.19 -11.33
N PRO A 351 12.61 5.55 -10.37
CA PRO A 351 13.08 4.34 -9.71
C PRO A 351 13.40 3.24 -10.71
N PHE A 352 14.48 2.50 -10.47
CA PHE A 352 14.91 1.43 -11.38
C PHE A 352 13.82 0.36 -11.59
N SER A 353 13.09 0.01 -10.53
CA SER A 353 11.95 -0.91 -10.57
C SER A 353 10.84 -0.51 -11.54
N TRP A 354 10.74 0.77 -11.91
CA TRP A 354 9.70 1.22 -12.86
C TRP A 354 9.99 0.79 -14.30
N GLN A 355 11.18 0.29 -14.61
CA GLN A 355 11.50 -0.22 -15.95
C GLN A 355 10.70 -1.48 -16.31
N THR A 356 10.18 -2.20 -15.31
CA THR A 356 9.48 -3.49 -15.51
C THR A 356 8.02 -3.46 -15.05
N VAL A 357 7.45 -2.27 -14.82
CA VAL A 357 6.02 -2.14 -14.43
C VAL A 357 5.06 -2.67 -15.50
N TYR A 358 5.49 -2.65 -16.77
CA TYR A 358 4.76 -3.24 -17.90
C TYR A 358 5.13 -4.69 -18.18
N GLY A 359 5.89 -5.32 -17.29
CA GLY A 359 6.44 -6.65 -17.49
C GLY A 359 7.75 -6.66 -18.29
N PRO A 360 8.33 -7.86 -18.51
CA PRO A 360 9.49 -8.00 -19.38
C PRO A 360 9.13 -7.61 -20.82
N PRO A 361 10.11 -7.20 -21.64
CA PRO A 361 9.87 -6.98 -23.06
C PRO A 361 9.23 -8.22 -23.68
N PRO A 362 8.28 -8.04 -24.62
CA PRO A 362 7.61 -9.18 -25.23
C PRO A 362 8.64 -10.09 -25.89
N ASP A 363 8.41 -11.39 -25.80
CA ASP A 363 9.27 -12.37 -26.46
C ASP A 363 9.23 -12.11 -27.96
N MET A 364 10.35 -11.67 -28.54
CA MET A 364 10.43 -11.30 -29.95
C MET A 364 10.12 -12.48 -30.89
N SER A 365 10.08 -13.72 -30.39
CA SER A 365 9.64 -14.88 -31.17
C SER A 365 8.12 -14.96 -31.43
N ILE A 366 7.32 -14.08 -30.79
CA ILE A 366 5.87 -13.99 -31.01
C ILE A 366 5.48 -13.04 -32.16
N PHE A 367 6.44 -12.28 -32.69
CA PHE A 367 6.30 -11.40 -33.86
C PHE A 367 7.08 -12.00 -35.04
#